data_AF-A0A963SL03-F1
#
_entry.id   AF-A0A963SL03-F1
#
_cell.length_a   1.000
_cell.length_b   1.000
_cell.length_c   1.000
_cell.angle_alpha   90.00
_cell.angle_beta   90.00
_cell.angle_gamma   90.00
#
_symmetry.space_group_name_H-M   'P 1'
#
loop_
_entity.id
_entity.type
_entity.pdbx_description
1 polymer ?
#
loop_
_entity_poly.entity_id
_entity_poly.type
_entity_poly.pdbx_seq_one_letter_code
_entity_poly.pdbx_strand_id
1 'polypeptide(L)'
;MAGSLNKVMLIGNLGADPEIRSFQNGGKVANLRIATSETWKDRNTGERQERTEWHTVAIFSEGLVGVVERYLKKGSKVYVEGQLQTRKWQDQSGNDRYSTEVVIRGMNGSLTMLDGASGGGGNRGGGDWNQGGGSGGSGGYGGGGNQGGGYGGGSGSSSSGGGSNYDDLDDDIPF
;
A
#
# COMPACT_ATOMS: atom_id res chain seq x y z
N MET A 1 -23.12 -8.49 30.58
CA MET A 1 -22.75 -8.47 29.15
C MET A 1 -21.71 -7.37 28.94
N ALA A 2 -20.60 -7.65 28.27
CA ALA A 2 -19.67 -6.60 27.83
C ALA A 2 -20.22 -6.00 26.53
N GLY A 3 -20.58 -4.71 26.56
CA GLY A 3 -21.35 -4.04 25.51
C GLY A 3 -20.61 -2.91 24.79
N SER A 4 -19.28 -2.95 24.72
CA SER A 4 -18.48 -1.93 24.04
C SER A 4 -17.50 -2.54 23.05
N LEU A 5 -17.21 -1.81 21.98
CA LEU A 5 -16.22 -2.14 20.97
C LEU A 5 -15.11 -1.10 21.00
N ASN A 6 -13.88 -1.55 21.15
CA ASN A 6 -12.68 -0.76 20.93
C ASN A 6 -11.85 -1.47 19.88
N LYS A 7 -11.85 -0.91 18.66
CA LYS A 7 -11.11 -1.40 17.50
C LYS A 7 -10.53 -0.20 16.74
N VAL A 8 -9.25 -0.31 16.40
CA VAL A 8 -8.53 0.63 15.52
C VAL A 8 -8.02 -0.15 14.33
N MET A 9 -8.22 0.37 13.13
CA MET A 9 -7.67 -0.18 11.90
C MET A 9 -6.88 0.92 11.19
N LEU A 10 -5.63 0.64 10.88
CA LEU A 10 -4.74 1.58 10.21
C LEU A 10 -4.11 0.91 8.99
N ILE A 11 -4.02 1.65 7.89
CA ILE A 11 -3.15 1.33 6.77
C ILE A 11 -2.21 2.52 6.60
N GLY A 12 -0.91 2.26 6.72
CA GLY A 12 0.07 3.33 6.66
C GLY A 12 1.48 2.81 6.46
N ASN A 13 2.44 3.73 6.50
CA ASN A 13 3.86 3.42 6.30
C ASN A 13 4.64 3.66 7.60
N LEU A 14 5.62 2.81 7.88
CA LEU A 14 6.53 3.01 9.01
C LEU A 14 7.40 4.25 8.78
N GLY A 15 7.40 5.21 9.72
CA GLY A 15 8.25 6.40 9.65
C GLY A 15 9.70 6.16 10.08
N ALA A 16 9.93 5.10 10.84
CA ALA A 16 11.23 4.67 11.34
C ALA A 16 11.28 3.14 11.39
N ASP A 17 12.48 2.59 11.57
CA ASP A 17 12.64 1.16 11.80
C ASP A 17 11.92 0.74 13.11
N PRO A 18 11.37 -0.48 13.19
CA PRO A 18 10.73 -0.98 14.41
C PRO A 18 11.68 -0.95 15.61
N GLU A 19 11.21 -0.47 16.75
CA GLU A 19 11.95 -0.55 18.01
C GLU A 19 11.51 -1.81 18.78
N ILE A 20 12.42 -2.75 18.99
CA ILE A 20 12.16 -3.98 19.74
C ILE A 20 12.78 -3.87 21.13
N ARG A 21 11.96 -4.06 22.17
CA ARG A 21 12.43 -4.11 23.57
C ARG A 21 12.10 -5.45 24.20
N SER A 22 13.07 -6.01 24.90
CA SER A 22 12.90 -7.24 25.67
C SER A 22 12.71 -6.90 27.15
N PHE A 23 11.77 -7.56 27.79
CA PHE A 23 11.49 -7.42 29.21
C PHE A 23 12.25 -8.47 30.02
N GLN A 24 12.53 -8.20 31.30
CA GLN A 24 13.23 -9.11 32.20
C GLN A 24 12.47 -10.43 32.45
N ASN A 25 11.16 -10.44 32.24
CA ASN A 25 10.31 -11.63 32.35
C ASN A 25 10.31 -12.50 31.07
N GLY A 26 11.14 -12.18 30.07
CA GLY A 26 11.26 -12.93 28.83
C GLY A 26 10.33 -12.49 27.69
N GLY A 27 9.36 -11.62 27.95
CA GLY A 27 8.49 -11.08 26.91
C GLY A 27 9.20 -10.06 26.01
N LYS A 28 8.73 -9.87 24.78
CA LYS A 28 9.15 -8.78 23.90
C LYS A 28 8.00 -7.83 23.57
N VAL A 29 8.32 -6.57 23.30
CA VAL A 29 7.42 -5.58 22.71
C VAL A 29 8.04 -5.00 21.46
N ALA A 30 7.23 -4.80 20.42
CA ALA A 30 7.60 -4.01 19.26
C ALA A 30 6.84 -2.69 19.26
N ASN A 31 7.56 -1.58 19.11
CA ASN A 31 7.02 -0.25 18.99
C ASN A 31 7.16 0.24 17.54
N LEU A 32 6.04 0.58 16.91
CA LEU A 32 5.99 1.10 15.54
C LEU A 32 5.52 2.56 15.54
N ARG A 33 6.05 3.33 14.59
CA ARG A 33 5.57 4.68 14.27
C ARG A 33 5.00 4.68 12.87
N ILE A 34 3.68 4.79 12.74
CA ILE A 34 2.96 4.69 11.46
C ILE A 34 2.42 6.05 11.04
N ALA A 35 2.72 6.46 9.80
CA ALA A 35 2.14 7.63 9.17
C ALA A 35 0.91 7.24 8.35
N THR A 36 -0.16 8.03 8.47
CA THR A 36 -1.32 8.02 7.56
C THR A 36 -1.55 9.44 7.06
N SER A 37 -1.77 9.61 5.76
CA SER A 37 -1.87 10.94 5.15
C SER A 37 -3.20 11.10 4.42
N GLU A 38 -3.82 12.26 4.58
CA GLU A 38 -5.01 12.69 3.87
C GLU A 38 -4.68 13.89 2.98
N THR A 39 -5.23 13.92 1.77
CA THR A 39 -5.11 15.05 0.84
C THR A 39 -6.50 15.53 0.49
N TRP A 40 -6.73 16.84 0.58
CA TRP A 40 -7.97 17.47 0.17
C TRP A 40 -7.71 18.81 -0.52
N LYS A 41 -8.73 19.35 -1.19
CA LYS A 41 -8.70 20.71 -1.76
C LYS A 41 -9.36 21.67 -0.78
N ASP A 42 -8.67 22.73 -0.39
CA ASP A 42 -9.24 23.77 0.46
C ASP A 42 -10.37 24.50 -0.27
N ARG A 43 -11.51 24.67 0.40
CA ARG A 43 -12.71 25.25 -0.21
C ARG A 43 -12.60 26.76 -0.42
N ASN A 44 -11.80 27.45 0.39
CA ASN A 44 -11.65 28.90 0.35
C ASN A 44 -10.54 29.32 -0.62
N THR A 45 -9.41 28.62 -0.59
CA THR A 45 -8.25 28.98 -1.43
C THR A 45 -8.19 28.20 -2.74
N GLY A 46 -8.86 27.05 -2.82
CA GLY A 46 -8.76 26.14 -3.96
C GLY A 46 -7.44 25.39 -4.05
N GLU A 47 -6.55 25.52 -3.07
CA GLU A 47 -5.25 24.87 -3.04
C GLU A 47 -5.35 23.42 -2.53
N ARG A 48 -4.42 22.57 -2.98
CA ARG A 48 -4.31 21.20 -2.48
C ARG A 48 -3.56 21.23 -1.13
N GLN A 49 -4.20 20.72 -0.08
CA GLN A 49 -3.60 20.53 1.25
C GLN A 49 -3.36 19.05 1.54
N GLU A 50 -2.40 18.80 2.42
CA GLU A 50 -2.05 17.47 2.91
C GLU A 50 -1.84 17.51 4.42
N ARG A 51 -2.36 16.52 5.14
CA ARG A 51 -2.12 16.32 6.58
C ARG A 51 -1.72 14.89 6.84
N THR A 52 -0.62 14.74 7.57
CA THR A 52 -0.11 13.45 8.01
C THR A 52 -0.31 13.29 9.50
N GLU A 53 -0.98 12.21 9.88
CA GLU A 53 -1.15 11.77 11.26
C GLU A 53 -0.18 10.68 11.62
N TRP A 54 0.30 10.72 12.85
CA TRP A 54 1.33 9.81 13.34
C TRP A 54 0.85 8.97 14.52
N HIS A 55 0.81 7.66 14.30
CA HIS A 55 0.28 6.67 15.23
C HIS A 55 1.41 5.90 15.88
N THR A 56 1.35 5.77 17.20
CA THR A 56 2.24 4.87 17.94
C THR A 56 1.52 3.55 18.16
N VAL A 57 2.11 2.45 17.70
CA VAL A 57 1.57 1.10 17.87
C VAL A 57 2.50 0.29 18.77
N ALA A 58 1.95 -0.35 19.80
CA ALA A 58 2.67 -1.24 20.71
C ALA A 58 2.15 -2.68 20.56
N ILE A 59 3.02 -3.59 20.14
CA ILE A 59 2.70 -4.98 19.85
C ILE A 59 3.34 -5.86 20.91
N PHE A 60 2.51 -6.53 21.71
CA PHE A 60 2.94 -7.45 22.77
C PHE A 60 2.74 -8.92 22.39
N SER A 61 2.12 -9.19 21.23
CA SER A 61 1.96 -10.55 20.73
C SER A 61 3.30 -11.08 20.21
N GLU A 62 3.88 -12.08 20.89
CA GLU A 62 5.21 -12.62 20.58
C GLU A 62 5.36 -13.06 19.12
N GLY A 63 4.34 -13.72 18.56
CA GLY A 63 4.32 -14.14 17.17
C GLY A 63 4.43 -12.96 16.20
N LEU A 64 3.70 -11.88 16.47
CA LEU A 64 3.75 -10.66 15.64
C LEU A 64 5.06 -9.89 15.84
N VAL A 65 5.60 -9.85 17.06
CA VAL A 65 6.91 -9.21 17.32
C VAL A 65 8.01 -9.87 16.48
N GLY A 66 8.02 -11.21 16.39
CA GLY A 66 8.97 -11.91 15.54
C GLY A 66 8.80 -11.65 14.04
N VAL A 67 7.58 -11.33 13.57
CA VAL A 67 7.35 -10.90 12.17
C VAL A 67 7.88 -9.49 11.97
N VAL A 68 7.55 -8.57 12.88
CA VAL A 68 8.00 -7.18 12.86
C VAL A 68 9.53 -7.09 12.82
N GLU A 69 10.21 -7.80 13.73
CA GLU A 69 11.67 -7.83 13.85
C GLU A 69 12.37 -8.34 12.59
N ARG A 70 11.76 -9.29 11.86
CA ARG A 70 12.38 -9.92 10.69
C ARG A 70 12.10 -9.23 9.37
N TYR A 71 10.93 -8.61 9.22
CA TYR A 71 10.44 -8.20 7.90
C TYR A 71 10.12 -6.71 7.77
N LEU A 72 9.84 -6.01 8.88
CA LEU A 72 9.50 -4.60 8.82
C LEU A 72 10.73 -3.72 8.96
N LYS A 73 10.73 -2.64 8.19
CA LYS A 73 11.73 -1.56 8.24
C LYS A 73 11.06 -0.22 7.98
N LYS A 74 11.80 0.87 8.13
CA LYS A 74 11.36 2.20 7.71
C LYS A 74 10.82 2.16 6.28
N GLY A 75 9.65 2.75 6.08
CA GLY A 75 8.95 2.81 4.82
C GLY A 75 8.03 1.63 4.54
N SER A 76 8.10 0.53 5.29
CA SER A 76 7.21 -0.62 5.08
C SER A 76 5.74 -0.24 5.20
N LYS A 77 4.92 -0.69 4.24
CA LYS A 77 3.46 -0.50 4.27
C LYS A 77 2.81 -1.64 5.03
N VAL A 78 1.96 -1.30 5.98
CA VAL A 78 1.30 -2.27 6.86
C VAL A 78 -0.16 -1.94 7.06
N TYR A 79 -0.97 -2.99 7.21
CA TYR A 79 -2.25 -2.95 7.89
C TYR A 79 -2.07 -3.38 9.34
N VAL A 80 -2.71 -2.66 10.26
CA VAL A 80 -2.68 -2.93 11.70
C VAL A 80 -4.10 -2.86 12.25
N GLU A 81 -4.52 -3.90 12.96
CA GLU A 81 -5.73 -3.91 13.78
C GLU A 81 -5.35 -4.04 15.26
N GLY A 82 -5.86 -3.15 16.11
CA GLY A 82 -5.64 -3.20 17.55
C GLY A 82 -6.71 -2.42 18.33
N GLN A 83 -6.35 -1.97 19.53
CA GLN A 83 -7.26 -1.24 20.43
C GLN A 83 -6.60 0.05 20.92
N LEU A 84 -7.36 1.14 21.10
CA LEU A 84 -6.82 2.33 21.76
C LEU A 84 -6.61 2.07 23.25
N GLN A 85 -5.43 2.43 23.75
CA GLN A 85 -5.15 2.45 25.17
C GLN A 85 -4.43 3.75 25.53
N THR A 86 -4.98 4.49 26.49
CA THR A 86 -4.30 5.64 27.09
C THR A 86 -3.69 5.22 28.41
N ARG A 87 -2.38 5.41 28.56
CA ARG A 87 -1.67 5.19 29.81
C ARG A 87 -1.27 6.52 30.44
N LYS A 88 -1.39 6.59 31.76
CA LYS A 88 -0.86 7.68 32.59
C LYS A 88 0.54 7.29 33.06
N TRP A 89 1.47 8.23 33.00
CA TRP A 89 2.83 8.09 33.52
C TRP A 89 3.29 9.44 34.09
N GLN A 90 4.30 9.44 34.97
CA GLN A 90 4.84 10.67 35.53
C GLN A 90 6.17 11.02 34.86
N ASP A 91 6.34 12.29 34.51
CA ASP A 91 7.63 12.79 34.04
C ASP A 91 8.64 12.95 35.20
N GLN A 92 9.87 13.34 34.86
CA GLN A 92 10.95 13.53 35.84
C GLN A 92 10.63 14.62 36.88
N SER A 93 9.71 15.54 36.56
CA SER A 93 9.26 16.62 37.44
C SER A 93 8.06 16.21 38.30
N GLY A 94 7.60 14.95 38.18
CA GLY A 94 6.46 14.41 38.93
C GLY A 94 5.09 14.77 38.34
N ASN A 95 5.03 15.39 37.15
CA ASN A 95 3.76 15.75 36.54
C ASN A 95 3.12 14.56 35.82
N ASP A 96 1.80 14.44 35.93
CA ASP A 96 1.03 13.44 35.20
C ASP A 96 1.01 13.74 33.70
N ARG A 97 1.39 12.73 32.90
CA ARG A 97 1.37 12.74 31.44
C ARG A 97 0.52 11.59 30.94
N TYR A 98 -0.10 11.78 29.79
CA TYR A 98 -0.94 10.79 29.13
C TYR A 98 -0.37 10.47 27.75
N SER A 99 -0.41 9.20 27.38
CA SER A 99 -0.02 8.75 26.05
C SER A 99 -1.04 7.75 25.55
N THR A 100 -1.65 8.04 24.40
CA THR A 100 -2.59 7.18 23.72
C THR A 100 -1.86 6.41 22.63
N GLU A 101 -1.96 5.09 22.68
CA GLU A 101 -1.28 4.15 21.79
C GLU A 101 -2.30 3.16 21.22
N VAL A 102 -2.04 2.64 20.02
CA VAL A 102 -2.74 1.47 19.50
C VAL A 102 -2.03 0.24 20.01
N VAL A 103 -2.74 -0.63 20.70
CA VAL A 103 -2.14 -1.78 21.40
C VAL A 103 -2.66 -3.08 20.81
N ILE A 104 -1.75 -4.01 20.54
CA ILE A 104 -2.06 -5.39 20.11
C ILE A 104 -1.58 -6.35 21.20
N ARG A 105 -2.54 -7.01 21.87
CA ARG A 105 -2.29 -8.04 22.90
C ARG A 105 -2.95 -9.35 22.51
N GLY A 106 -2.23 -10.46 22.67
CA GLY A 106 -2.77 -11.80 22.41
C GLY A 106 -3.33 -11.95 21.00
N MET A 107 -4.57 -12.44 20.90
CA MET A 107 -5.30 -12.65 19.64
C MET A 107 -6.23 -11.49 19.26
N ASN A 108 -6.21 -10.37 19.99
CA ASN A 108 -7.16 -9.25 19.82
C ASN A 108 -6.76 -8.24 18.74
N GLY A 109 -5.90 -8.63 17.81
CA GLY A 109 -5.40 -7.74 16.77
C GLY A 109 -4.59 -8.48 15.72
N SER A 110 -4.23 -7.77 14.66
CA SER A 110 -3.51 -8.34 13.53
C SER A 110 -2.53 -7.33 12.94
N LEU A 111 -1.53 -7.85 12.24
CA LEU A 111 -0.62 -7.07 11.43
C LEU A 111 -0.42 -7.81 10.11
N THR A 112 -0.60 -7.09 9.01
CA THR A 112 -0.40 -7.60 7.65
C THR A 112 0.56 -6.69 6.91
N MET A 113 1.63 -7.26 6.36
CA MET A 113 2.52 -6.55 5.45
C MET A 113 1.82 -6.36 4.11
N LEU A 114 1.80 -5.14 3.60
CA LEU A 114 1.18 -4.79 2.33
C LEU A 114 2.23 -4.42 1.27
N ASP A 115 3.51 -4.49 1.61
CA ASP A 115 4.58 -4.38 0.62
C ASP A 115 4.48 -5.58 -0.34
N GLY A 116 4.46 -5.29 -1.65
CA GLY A 116 4.61 -6.33 -2.65
C GLY A 116 5.93 -7.06 -2.44
N ALA A 117 5.99 -8.37 -2.76
CA ALA A 117 7.20 -9.15 -2.63
C ALA A 117 8.36 -8.44 -3.34
N SER A 118 9.25 -7.83 -2.56
CA SER A 118 10.50 -7.24 -3.04
C SER A 118 11.44 -8.40 -3.37
N GLY A 119 11.20 -9.01 -4.53
CA GLY A 119 11.87 -10.24 -4.98
C GLY A 119 11.47 -10.54 -6.41
N GLY A 120 12.00 -9.76 -7.36
CA GLY A 120 11.78 -10.03 -8.79
C GLY A 120 11.89 -8.83 -9.73
N GLY A 121 12.28 -7.64 -9.26
CA GLY A 121 12.56 -6.48 -10.13
C GLY A 121 13.98 -6.49 -10.68
N GLY A 122 14.47 -7.64 -11.15
CA GLY A 122 15.75 -7.73 -11.84
C GLY A 122 15.64 -7.10 -13.21
N ASN A 123 15.97 -5.80 -13.29
CA ASN A 123 16.64 -5.14 -14.39
C ASN A 123 16.64 -5.92 -15.73
N ARG A 124 15.52 -5.91 -16.48
CA ARG A 124 15.57 -6.14 -17.93
C ARG A 124 16.09 -4.87 -18.58
N GLY A 125 17.36 -4.58 -18.30
CA GLY A 125 18.16 -3.64 -19.07
C GLY A 125 18.13 -4.08 -20.53
N GLY A 126 17.90 -3.12 -21.42
CA GLY A 126 17.77 -3.34 -22.85
C GLY A 126 18.94 -4.13 -23.42
N GLY A 127 18.61 -5.25 -24.08
CA GLY A 127 19.50 -5.91 -25.01
C GLY A 127 19.31 -5.31 -26.40
N ASP A 128 20.02 -4.22 -26.65
CA ASP A 128 20.29 -3.72 -28.00
C ASP A 128 21.21 -4.74 -28.68
N TRP A 129 20.65 -5.61 -29.53
CA TRP A 129 21.42 -6.52 -30.38
C TRP A 129 21.76 -5.79 -31.68
N ASN A 130 22.63 -4.78 -31.60
CA ASN A 130 23.38 -4.28 -32.73
C ASN A 130 24.82 -4.78 -32.63
N GLN A 131 25.09 -5.95 -33.23
CA GLN A 131 26.46 -6.39 -33.49
C GLN A 131 26.62 -6.62 -34.99
N GLY A 132 27.14 -5.59 -35.64
CA GLY A 132 27.67 -5.70 -36.99
C GLY A 132 29.04 -6.39 -37.02
N GLY A 133 29.29 -7.12 -38.11
CA GLY A 133 30.64 -7.41 -38.62
C GLY A 133 31.01 -8.90 -38.72
N GLY A 134 30.99 -9.46 -39.93
CA GLY A 134 31.57 -10.77 -40.21
C GLY A 134 31.38 -11.26 -41.65
N SER A 135 32.38 -10.99 -42.49
CA SER A 135 32.53 -11.40 -43.90
C SER A 135 32.48 -12.93 -44.11
N GLY A 136 31.85 -13.37 -45.21
CA GLY A 136 31.95 -14.76 -45.71
C GLY A 136 30.99 -15.03 -46.87
N GLY A 137 31.53 -15.20 -48.08
CA GLY A 137 30.77 -15.23 -49.33
C GLY A 137 30.28 -16.59 -49.84
N SER A 138 29.76 -16.52 -51.08
CA SER A 138 29.54 -17.58 -52.09
C SER A 138 28.08 -18.01 -52.37
N GLY A 139 27.67 -17.79 -53.63
CA GLY A 139 26.64 -18.52 -54.40
C GLY A 139 25.19 -18.23 -54.01
N GLY A 140 24.22 -17.98 -54.88
CA GLY A 140 24.07 -18.07 -56.34
C GLY A 140 22.57 -17.91 -56.65
N TYR A 141 22.20 -17.70 -57.93
CA TYR A 141 20.85 -17.88 -58.55
C TYR A 141 19.64 -17.19 -57.83
N GLY A 142 18.91 -16.24 -58.40
CA GLY A 142 18.44 -16.10 -59.78
C GLY A 142 16.93 -15.82 -59.73
N GLY A 143 16.48 -14.76 -60.43
CA GLY A 143 15.13 -14.68 -61.00
C GLY A 143 13.99 -14.10 -60.16
N GLY A 144 13.24 -13.19 -60.79
CA GLY A 144 11.79 -13.11 -60.61
C GLY A 144 11.26 -11.84 -59.97
N GLY A 145 10.96 -10.83 -60.80
CA GLY A 145 10.07 -9.74 -60.41
C GLY A 145 8.61 -10.23 -60.34
N ASN A 146 7.78 -9.55 -59.54
CA ASN A 146 6.36 -9.40 -59.88
C ASN A 146 5.76 -8.13 -59.27
N GLN A 147 4.99 -7.45 -60.11
CA GLN A 147 4.20 -6.27 -59.86
C GLN A 147 2.83 -6.67 -59.28
N GLY A 148 2.15 -5.72 -58.61
CA GLY A 148 0.73 -5.52 -58.86
C GLY A 148 -0.26 -5.62 -57.69
N GLY A 149 -1.03 -4.52 -57.52
CA GLY A 149 -2.47 -4.49 -57.17
C GLY A 149 -2.84 -4.65 -55.69
N GLY A 150 -3.66 -3.81 -55.03
CA GLY A 150 -4.54 -2.74 -55.47
C GLY A 150 -6.01 -3.16 -55.64
N TYR A 151 -6.81 -3.20 -54.55
CA TYR A 151 -8.29 -3.04 -54.48
C TYR A 151 -8.68 -3.05 -52.97
N GLY A 152 -9.46 -2.11 -52.40
CA GLY A 152 -10.91 -1.90 -52.57
C GLY A 152 -11.68 -2.82 -51.58
N GLY A 153 -12.64 -2.44 -50.74
CA GLY A 153 -13.41 -1.22 -50.47
C GLY A 153 -14.64 -1.60 -49.60
N GLY A 154 -15.20 -0.62 -48.89
CA GLY A 154 -16.59 -0.57 -48.35
C GLY A 154 -16.93 -1.42 -47.11
N SER A 155 -17.97 -1.17 -46.32
CA SER A 155 -18.89 -0.03 -46.09
C SER A 155 -20.04 -0.54 -45.19
N GLY A 156 -20.53 0.30 -44.25
CA GLY A 156 -21.85 0.17 -43.59
C GLY A 156 -21.90 -0.69 -42.33
N SER A 157 -22.77 -0.49 -41.34
CA SER A 157 -23.85 0.48 -41.13
C SER A 157 -24.37 0.37 -39.67
N SER A 158 -24.81 1.50 -39.10
CA SER A 158 -25.94 1.74 -38.17
C SER A 158 -26.27 0.81 -36.99
N SER A 159 -26.47 1.39 -35.79
CA SER A 159 -27.79 1.53 -35.13
C SER A 159 -27.72 1.53 -33.58
N SER A 160 -28.41 2.52 -32.96
CA SER A 160 -29.25 2.46 -31.73
C SER A 160 -28.71 1.71 -30.49
N GLY A 161 -28.61 2.26 -29.28
CA GLY A 161 -29.49 3.18 -28.57
C GLY A 161 -29.55 2.72 -27.09
N GLY A 162 -29.88 3.62 -26.16
CA GLY A 162 -30.23 3.27 -24.77
C GLY A 162 -29.33 3.87 -23.70
N GLY A 163 -29.69 5.09 -23.25
CA GLY A 163 -29.21 5.66 -22.00
C GLY A 163 -29.86 4.97 -20.80
N SER A 164 -29.09 4.81 -19.72
CA SER A 164 -29.55 4.22 -18.46
C SER A 164 -29.75 5.34 -17.44
N ASN A 165 -31.01 5.53 -17.04
CA ASN A 165 -31.42 6.38 -15.92
C ASN A 165 -30.74 5.91 -14.63
N TYR A 166 -30.03 6.83 -13.97
CA TYR A 166 -29.51 6.66 -12.61
C TYR A 166 -30.27 7.53 -11.60
N ASP A 167 -31.45 8.05 -11.96
CA ASP A 167 -32.19 9.04 -11.15
C ASP A 167 -33.13 8.43 -10.08
N ASP A 168 -33.24 7.10 -9.96
CA ASP A 168 -34.21 6.44 -9.05
C ASP A 168 -33.58 5.86 -7.76
N LEU A 169 -32.36 6.25 -7.38
CA LEU A 169 -31.68 5.71 -6.18
C LEU A 169 -31.57 6.69 -4.99
N ASP A 170 -32.14 7.90 -5.10
CA ASP A 170 -32.01 8.95 -4.08
C ASP A 170 -33.18 9.05 -3.08
N ASP A 171 -34.25 8.24 -3.20
CA ASP A 171 -35.53 8.55 -2.53
C ASP A 171 -36.02 7.55 -1.45
N ASP A 172 -35.21 6.60 -0.97
CA ASP A 172 -35.66 5.64 0.07
C ASP A 172 -34.59 5.32 1.15
N ILE A 173 -34.23 6.32 1.96
CA ILE A 173 -33.55 6.10 3.25
C ILE A 173 -34.53 6.43 4.39
N PRO A 174 -35.21 5.44 4.99
CA PRO A 174 -36.08 5.71 6.13
C PRO A 174 -35.26 5.96 7.42
N PHE A 175 -35.68 6.99 8.16
CA PHE A 175 -35.18 7.35 9.50
C PHE A 175 -35.62 6.36 10.58
#